data_AF-Q6N5J4-F1
#
_entry.id   AF-Q6N5J4-F1
#
_cell.length_a   1.000
_cell.length_b   1.000
_cell.length_c   1.000
_cell.angle_alpha   90.00
_cell.angle_beta   90.00
_cell.angle_gamma   90.00
#
_symmetry.space_group_name_H-M   'P 1'
#
loop_
_entity.id
_entity.type
_entity.pdbx_description
1 polymer ?
#
loop_
_entity_poly.entity_id
_entity_poly.type
_entity_poly.pdbx_seq_one_letter_code
_entity_poly.pdbx_strand_id
1 'polypeptide(L)'
;MTVPVLPNDRWSLDFVSDQMTDGRRFRILTVVDDCTRECLALVVDTSLSGARVARELDRLVAERGKPKMVVSDNGSEFTSNAILTWADQSRIAWHYIAPGKPMQNAFIESFNGRLRDELLNETLFTSLAQARVALRCWRADYNDARPHSQLGWRTPSEFAATCNPRRDLALRYIESSTPAPATAHMGPSNHPNELRPG
;
A
#
# COMPACT_ATOMS: atom_id res chain seq x y z
N MET A 1 12.29 -2.58 -3.98
CA MET A 1 11.10 -2.40 -4.85
C MET A 1 10.98 -0.92 -5.14
N THR A 2 10.75 -0.56 -6.40
CA THR A 2 10.45 0.81 -6.82
C THR A 2 9.11 1.24 -6.23
N VAL A 3 9.02 2.48 -5.75
CA VAL A 3 7.77 3.07 -5.25
C VAL A 3 6.79 3.19 -6.43
N PRO A 4 5.55 2.68 -6.34
CA PRO A 4 4.52 2.84 -7.37
C PRO A 4 4.27 4.32 -7.67
N VAL A 5 4.26 4.69 -8.95
CA VAL A 5 4.17 6.10 -9.39
C VAL A 5 2.87 6.43 -10.11
N LEU A 6 2.16 5.41 -10.61
CA LEU A 6 0.84 5.57 -11.25
C LEU A 6 -0.25 4.83 -10.48
N PRO A 7 -1.51 5.30 -10.54
CA PRO A 7 -2.66 4.53 -10.09
C PRO A 7 -2.66 3.15 -10.76
N ASN A 8 -3.01 2.12 -10.00
CA ASN A 8 -3.03 0.72 -10.41
C ASN A 8 -1.64 0.17 -10.82
N ASP A 9 -0.52 0.81 -10.47
CA ASP A 9 0.78 0.16 -10.60
C ASP A 9 0.90 -1.05 -9.65
N ARG A 10 0.44 -0.88 -8.40
CA ARG A 10 0.54 -1.91 -7.37
C ARG A 10 -0.62 -1.79 -6.39
N TRP A 11 -1.32 -2.90 -6.19
CA TRP A 11 -2.27 -3.04 -5.09
C TRP A 11 -1.66 -3.89 -3.99
N SER A 12 -1.85 -3.46 -2.75
CA SER A 12 -1.42 -4.16 -1.56
C SER A 12 -2.63 -4.74 -0.85
N LEU A 13 -2.55 -6.04 -0.53
CA LEU A 13 -3.62 -6.81 0.11
C LEU A 13 -3.14 -7.38 1.44
N ASP A 14 -4.05 -7.45 2.40
CA ASP A 14 -3.83 -8.15 3.67
C ASP A 14 -5.16 -8.52 4.34
N PHE A 15 -5.10 -9.30 5.41
CA PHE A 15 -6.22 -9.59 6.29
C PHE A 15 -6.02 -9.03 7.69
N VAL A 16 -6.99 -8.23 8.14
CA VAL A 16 -7.09 -7.78 9.53
C VAL A 16 -8.16 -8.61 10.24
N SER A 17 -7.90 -9.07 11.47
CA SER A 17 -8.85 -9.87 12.26
C SER A 17 -9.38 -9.10 13.45
N ASP A 18 -10.65 -9.28 13.79
CA ASP A 18 -11.26 -8.67 14.98
C ASP A 18 -12.39 -9.56 15.54
N GLN A 19 -13.04 -9.14 16.61
CA GLN A 19 -14.03 -9.92 17.34
C GLN A 19 -15.30 -9.12 17.65
N MET A 20 -16.45 -9.78 17.55
CA MET A 20 -17.73 -9.23 18.01
C MET A 20 -17.88 -9.39 19.53
N THR A 21 -18.80 -8.66 20.14
CA THR A 21 -19.09 -8.71 21.59
C THR A 21 -19.52 -10.09 22.10
N ASP A 22 -19.97 -10.98 21.21
CA ASP A 22 -20.32 -12.37 21.52
C ASP A 22 -19.15 -13.36 21.39
N GLY A 23 -17.93 -12.87 21.11
CA GLY A 23 -16.73 -13.68 20.98
C GLY A 23 -16.51 -14.27 19.59
N ARG A 24 -17.45 -14.17 18.65
CA ARG A 24 -17.23 -14.64 17.28
C ARG A 24 -16.25 -13.72 16.56
N ARG A 25 -15.26 -14.31 15.90
CA ARG A 25 -14.25 -13.58 15.13
C ARG A 25 -14.75 -13.27 13.72
N PHE A 26 -14.30 -12.16 13.18
CA PHE A 26 -14.43 -11.81 11.78
C PHE A 26 -13.09 -11.34 11.22
N ARG A 27 -12.98 -11.35 9.90
CA ARG A 27 -11.81 -10.88 9.15
C ARG A 27 -12.23 -9.83 8.14
N ILE A 28 -11.29 -8.97 7.81
CA ILE A 28 -11.44 -7.90 6.84
C ILE A 28 -10.34 -8.09 5.81
N LEU A 29 -10.70 -8.33 4.56
CA LEU A 29 -9.77 -8.17 3.44
C LEU A 29 -9.59 -6.66 3.22
N THR A 30 -8.36 -6.19 3.36
CA THR A 30 -7.96 -4.82 3.04
C THR A 30 -7.29 -4.80 1.67
N VAL A 31 -7.68 -3.83 0.84
CA VAL A 31 -7.10 -3.63 -0.50
C VAL A 31 -6.79 -2.15 -0.66
N VAL A 32 -5.54 -1.81 -0.92
CA VAL A 32 -5.07 -0.43 -1.05
C VAL A 32 -4.31 -0.26 -2.37
N ASP A 33 -4.50 0.88 -3.03
CA ASP A 33 -3.64 1.31 -4.14
C ASP A 33 -2.44 2.09 -3.58
N ASP A 34 -1.23 1.63 -3.88
CA ASP A 34 -0.04 2.15 -3.22
C ASP A 34 0.41 3.53 -3.73
N CYS A 35 0.03 3.90 -4.95
CA CYS A 35 0.35 5.19 -5.51
C CYS A 35 -0.57 6.25 -4.90
N THR A 36 -1.88 6.03 -5.01
CA THR A 36 -2.92 7.00 -4.62
C THR A 36 -3.24 6.97 -3.13
N ARG A 37 -2.86 5.88 -2.45
CA ARG A 37 -3.25 5.55 -1.08
C ARG A 37 -4.75 5.35 -0.90
N GLU A 38 -5.50 5.17 -1.97
CA GLU A 38 -6.93 4.89 -1.85
C GLU A 38 -7.16 3.52 -1.23
N CYS A 39 -8.05 3.47 -0.25
CA CYS A 39 -8.63 2.23 0.22
C CYS A 39 -9.64 1.75 -0.82
N LEU A 40 -9.33 0.68 -1.53
CA LEU A 40 -10.13 0.12 -2.61
C LEU A 40 -11.23 -0.80 -2.10
N ALA A 41 -10.98 -1.51 -1.00
CA ALA A 41 -11.98 -2.34 -0.35
C ALA A 41 -11.64 -2.62 1.12
N LEU A 42 -12.71 -2.75 1.91
CA LEU A 42 -12.73 -3.33 3.24
C LEU A 42 -13.83 -4.39 3.26
N VAL A 43 -13.50 -5.62 2.85
CA VAL A 43 -14.49 -6.70 2.76
C VAL A 43 -14.47 -7.48 4.06
N VAL A 44 -15.51 -7.29 4.86
CA VAL A 44 -15.64 -7.97 6.15
C VAL A 44 -16.50 -9.22 6.04
N ASP A 45 -16.06 -10.32 6.64
CA ASP A 45 -16.85 -11.54 6.79
C ASP A 45 -16.31 -12.44 7.91
N THR A 46 -17.06 -13.47 8.30
CA THR A 46 -16.56 -14.49 9.23
C THR A 46 -15.65 -15.51 8.53
N SER A 47 -15.76 -15.64 7.20
CA SER A 47 -14.88 -16.46 6.36
C SER A 47 -14.69 -15.81 4.99
N LEU A 48 -13.43 -15.71 4.54
CA LEU A 48 -13.04 -15.10 3.27
C LEU A 48 -12.15 -16.06 2.49
N SER A 49 -12.76 -16.99 1.75
CA SER A 49 -12.02 -17.92 0.90
C SER A 49 -11.31 -17.20 -0.27
N GLY A 50 -10.29 -17.83 -0.85
CA GLY A 50 -9.63 -17.29 -2.05
C GLY A 50 -10.60 -17.05 -3.21
N ALA A 51 -11.65 -17.87 -3.36
CA ALA A 51 -12.71 -17.62 -4.34
C ALA A 51 -13.55 -16.37 -4.02
N ARG A 52 -13.76 -16.04 -2.74
CA ARG A 52 -14.37 -14.77 -2.36
C ARG A 52 -13.44 -13.61 -2.68
N VAL A 53 -12.15 -13.71 -2.36
CA VAL A 53 -11.15 -12.69 -2.68
C VAL A 53 -11.11 -12.42 -4.18
N ALA A 54 -11.02 -13.45 -5.03
CA ALA A 54 -11.02 -13.31 -6.48
C ALA A 54 -12.22 -12.51 -7.01
N ARG A 55 -13.43 -12.79 -6.52
CA ARG A 55 -14.64 -12.05 -6.91
C ARG A 55 -14.58 -10.57 -6.53
N GLU A 56 -14.02 -10.26 -5.37
CA GLU A 56 -13.86 -8.86 -4.93
C GLU A 56 -12.82 -8.15 -5.79
N LEU A 57 -11.73 -8.84 -6.18
CA LEU A 57 -10.74 -8.29 -7.09
C LEU A 57 -11.31 -8.07 -8.50
N ASP A 58 -12.13 -8.98 -9.02
CA ASP A 58 -12.84 -8.79 -10.29
C ASP A 58 -13.71 -7.53 -10.27
N ARG A 59 -14.44 -7.31 -9.17
CA ARG A 59 -15.27 -6.11 -8.98
C ARG A 59 -14.41 -4.85 -9.02
N LEU A 60 -13.29 -4.82 -8.30
CA LEU A 60 -12.38 -3.67 -8.27
C LEU A 60 -11.73 -3.42 -9.63
N VAL A 61 -11.33 -4.49 -10.33
CA VAL A 61 -10.78 -4.42 -11.68
C VAL A 61 -11.79 -3.84 -12.66
N ALA A 62 -13.06 -4.24 -12.57
CA ALA A 62 -14.13 -3.69 -13.41
C ALA A 62 -14.41 -2.20 -13.10
N GLU A 63 -14.34 -1.80 -11.84
CA GLU A 63 -14.61 -0.42 -11.40
C GLU A 63 -13.45 0.54 -11.73
N ARG A 64 -12.20 0.10 -11.62
CA ARG A 64 -11.02 0.98 -11.65
C ARG A 64 -10.00 0.68 -12.73
N GLY A 65 -10.08 -0.50 -13.36
CA GLY A 65 -9.03 -1.04 -14.20
C GLY A 65 -8.08 -1.99 -13.46
N LYS A 66 -7.27 -2.73 -14.23
CA LYS A 66 -6.37 -3.76 -13.71
C LYS A 66 -5.12 -3.17 -13.08
N PRO A 67 -4.68 -3.68 -11.90
CA PRO A 67 -3.34 -3.40 -11.42
C PRO A 67 -2.29 -4.10 -12.27
N LYS A 68 -1.08 -3.55 -12.36
CA LYS A 68 0.06 -4.28 -12.94
C LYS A 68 0.52 -5.40 -12.00
N MET A 69 0.44 -5.18 -10.70
CA MET A 69 0.87 -6.12 -9.68
C MET A 69 0.01 -6.08 -8.43
N VAL A 70 -0.16 -7.24 -7.80
CA VAL A 70 -0.68 -7.40 -6.44
C VAL A 70 0.45 -7.85 -5.52
N VAL A 71 0.49 -7.31 -4.29
CA VAL A 71 1.38 -7.74 -3.21
C VAL A 71 0.56 -8.25 -2.03
N SER A 72 0.92 -9.43 -1.50
CA SER A 72 0.29 -10.00 -0.31
C SER A 72 1.27 -10.82 0.53
N ASP A 73 0.83 -11.24 1.71
CA ASP A 73 1.49 -12.32 2.45
C ASP A 73 1.26 -13.70 1.82
N ASN A 74 1.87 -14.73 2.40
CA ASN A 74 1.71 -16.13 1.96
C ASN A 74 0.51 -16.82 2.64
N GLY A 75 -0.50 -16.06 3.07
CA GLY A 75 -1.72 -16.60 3.65
C GLY A 75 -2.37 -17.64 2.74
N SER A 76 -3.00 -18.65 3.34
CA SER A 76 -3.62 -19.77 2.61
C SER A 76 -4.68 -19.33 1.60
N GLU A 77 -5.33 -18.21 1.87
CA GLU A 77 -6.34 -17.58 1.03
C GLU A 77 -5.72 -17.03 -0.25
N PHE A 78 -4.57 -16.35 -0.14
CA PHE A 78 -3.86 -15.77 -1.27
C PHE A 78 -3.06 -16.80 -2.06
N THR A 79 -2.58 -17.86 -1.42
CA THR A 79 -1.86 -18.97 -2.08
C THR A 79 -2.79 -20.07 -2.60
N SER A 80 -4.11 -19.87 -2.51
CA SER A 80 -5.10 -20.84 -2.97
C SER A 80 -5.13 -21.00 -4.49
N ASN A 81 -5.54 -22.18 -4.98
CA ASN A 81 -5.71 -22.43 -6.41
C ASN A 81 -6.64 -21.41 -7.09
N ALA A 82 -7.66 -20.92 -6.39
CA ALA A 82 -8.57 -19.90 -6.92
C ALA A 82 -7.83 -18.60 -7.25
N ILE A 83 -6.93 -18.14 -6.36
CA ILE A 83 -6.15 -16.92 -6.59
C ILE A 83 -5.04 -17.13 -7.61
N LEU A 84 -4.36 -18.27 -7.59
CA LEU A 84 -3.35 -18.60 -8.59
C LEU A 84 -3.96 -18.63 -10.01
N THR A 85 -5.13 -19.27 -10.14
CA THR A 85 -5.89 -19.32 -11.40
C THR A 85 -6.35 -17.92 -11.82
N TRP A 86 -6.90 -17.15 -10.88
CA TRP A 86 -7.36 -15.78 -11.14
C TRP A 86 -6.22 -14.87 -11.61
N ALA A 87 -5.04 -14.93 -10.98
CA ALA A 87 -3.88 -14.14 -11.36
C ALA A 87 -3.39 -14.48 -12.78
N ASP A 88 -3.32 -15.77 -13.13
CA ASP A 88 -2.94 -16.21 -14.48
C ASP A 88 -3.94 -15.76 -15.55
N GLN A 89 -5.24 -15.96 -15.31
CA GLN A 89 -6.31 -15.59 -16.24
C GLN A 89 -6.42 -14.07 -16.43
N SER A 90 -6.30 -13.31 -15.34
CA SER A 90 -6.36 -11.85 -15.38
C SER A 90 -5.10 -11.21 -15.96
N ARG A 91 -4.00 -11.98 -16.05
CA ARG A 91 -2.64 -11.55 -16.42
C ARG A 91 -2.09 -10.46 -15.49
N ILE A 92 -2.42 -10.56 -14.21
CA ILE A 92 -1.95 -9.65 -13.15
C ILE A 92 -0.79 -10.34 -12.43
N ALA A 93 0.36 -9.66 -12.32
CA ALA A 93 1.48 -10.21 -11.56
C ALA A 93 1.14 -10.29 -10.07
N TRP A 94 1.53 -11.38 -9.40
CA TRP A 94 1.36 -11.52 -7.96
C TRP A 94 2.71 -11.70 -7.28
N HIS A 95 3.01 -10.85 -6.31
CA HIS A 95 4.24 -10.90 -5.54
C HIS A 95 3.93 -11.21 -4.08
N TYR A 96 4.36 -12.39 -3.64
CA TYR A 96 4.30 -12.78 -2.24
C TYR A 96 5.51 -12.24 -1.49
N ILE A 97 5.29 -11.58 -0.35
CA ILE A 97 6.39 -11.12 0.50
C ILE A 97 7.16 -12.31 1.06
N ALA A 98 8.44 -12.10 1.37
CA ALA A 98 9.26 -13.09 2.03
C ALA A 98 8.75 -13.32 3.49
N PRO A 99 8.78 -14.57 3.98
CA PRO A 99 8.46 -14.86 5.38
C PRO A 99 9.25 -13.97 6.35
N GLY A 100 8.55 -13.39 7.33
CA GLY A 100 9.15 -12.50 8.34
C GLY A 100 9.62 -11.14 7.80
N LYS A 101 9.16 -10.71 6.61
CA LYS A 101 9.48 -9.40 6.01
C LYS A 101 8.22 -8.54 5.76
N PRO A 102 7.45 -8.19 6.82
CA PRO A 102 6.23 -7.37 6.67
C PRO A 102 6.49 -6.01 6.01
N MET A 103 7.69 -5.45 6.18
CA MET A 103 8.13 -4.21 5.54
C MET A 103 8.05 -4.24 3.99
N GLN A 104 8.03 -5.41 3.36
CA GLN A 104 7.82 -5.51 1.90
C GLN A 104 6.41 -5.11 1.47
N ASN A 105 5.46 -5.09 2.40
CA ASN A 105 4.09 -4.60 2.24
C ASN A 105 3.81 -3.35 3.11
N ALA A 106 4.81 -2.48 3.33
CA ALA A 106 4.71 -1.37 4.28
C ALA A 106 3.50 -0.42 4.10
N PHE A 107 2.96 -0.31 2.88
CA PHE A 107 1.76 0.49 2.61
C PHE A 107 0.52 -0.09 3.31
N ILE A 108 0.33 -1.42 3.22
CA ILE A 108 -0.78 -2.09 3.90
C ILE A 108 -0.58 -2.08 5.42
N GLU A 109 0.65 -2.23 5.90
CA GLU A 109 0.94 -2.20 7.34
C GLU A 109 0.56 -0.85 7.95
N SER A 110 0.98 0.25 7.30
CA SER A 110 0.60 1.60 7.73
C SER A 110 -0.91 1.83 7.66
N PHE A 111 -1.57 1.29 6.63
CA PHE A 111 -3.02 1.41 6.48
C PHE A 111 -3.77 0.61 7.56
N ASN A 112 -3.37 -0.64 7.79
CA ASN A 112 -3.98 -1.55 8.76
C ASN A 112 -3.78 -1.07 10.19
N GLY A 113 -2.60 -0.51 10.52
CA GLY A 113 -2.36 0.15 11.81
C GLY A 113 -3.36 1.29 12.05
N ARG A 114 -3.55 2.16 11.05
CA ARG A 114 -4.53 3.25 11.14
C ARG A 114 -5.97 2.74 11.29
N LEU A 115 -6.38 1.80 10.45
CA LEU A 115 -7.71 1.20 10.54
C LEU A 115 -7.95 0.60 11.94
N ARG A 116 -6.93 -0.02 12.52
CA ARG A 116 -7.00 -0.58 13.86
C ARG A 116 -7.18 0.49 14.92
N ASP A 117 -6.30 1.49 14.93
CA ASP A 117 -6.26 2.51 15.96
C ASP A 117 -7.47 3.44 15.91
N GLU A 118 -8.00 3.72 14.72
CA GLU A 118 -9.06 4.72 14.56
C GLU A 118 -10.47 4.13 14.48
N LEU A 119 -10.62 2.82 14.25
CA LEU A 119 -11.93 2.19 14.13
C LEU A 119 -12.06 0.94 14.99
N LEU A 120 -11.18 -0.05 14.76
CA LEU A 120 -11.39 -1.39 15.35
C LEU A 120 -11.20 -1.40 16.86
N ASN A 121 -10.21 -0.67 17.37
CA ASN A 121 -9.98 -0.55 18.82
C ASN A 121 -11.01 0.37 19.51
N GLU A 122 -11.61 1.30 18.76
CA GLU A 122 -12.56 2.30 19.29
C GLU A 122 -14.03 1.84 19.21
N THR A 123 -14.30 0.70 18.58
CA THR A 123 -15.67 0.25 18.31
C THR A 123 -15.92 -1.18 18.79
N LEU A 124 -16.92 -1.34 19.66
CA LEU A 124 -17.45 -2.66 19.98
C LEU A 124 -18.49 -3.09 18.94
N PHE A 125 -18.18 -4.14 18.17
CA PHE A 125 -19.07 -4.66 17.15
C PHE A 125 -20.03 -5.71 17.73
N THR A 126 -21.32 -5.44 17.65
CA THR A 126 -22.38 -6.38 18.08
C THR A 126 -22.82 -7.33 16.95
N SER A 127 -22.55 -6.97 15.70
CA SER A 127 -22.90 -7.78 14.53
C SER A 127 -22.01 -7.49 13.32
N LEU A 128 -21.94 -8.47 12.41
CA LEU A 128 -21.26 -8.31 11.13
C LEU A 128 -21.89 -7.20 10.27
N ALA A 129 -23.21 -6.98 10.38
CA ALA A 129 -23.91 -5.91 9.68
C ALA A 129 -23.46 -4.52 10.15
N GLN A 130 -23.32 -4.34 11.48
CA GLN A 130 -22.75 -3.12 12.04
C GLN A 130 -21.31 -2.90 11.56
N ALA A 131 -20.47 -3.95 11.58
CA ALA A 131 -19.10 -3.87 11.09
C ALA A 131 -19.03 -3.45 9.61
N ARG A 132 -19.90 -4.01 8.74
CA ARG A 132 -19.99 -3.62 7.32
C ARG A 132 -20.29 -2.13 7.15
N VAL A 133 -21.25 -1.60 7.92
CA VAL A 133 -21.61 -0.18 7.85
C VAL A 133 -20.46 0.71 8.35
N ALA A 134 -19.88 0.37 9.50
CA ALA A 134 -18.80 1.14 10.10
C ALA A 134 -17.57 1.20 9.18
N LEU A 135 -17.15 0.06 8.61
CA LEU A 135 -16.04 0.01 7.67
C LEU A 135 -16.33 0.78 6.38
N ARG A 136 -17.57 0.75 5.88
CA ARG A 136 -17.96 1.53 4.70
C ARG A 136 -17.87 3.03 4.99
N CYS A 137 -18.37 3.49 6.13
CA CYS A 137 -18.31 4.89 6.53
C CYS A 137 -16.85 5.34 6.74
N TRP A 138 -16.06 4.54 7.46
CA TRP A 138 -14.64 4.83 7.68
C TRP A 138 -13.86 4.90 6.38
N ARG A 139 -14.11 3.98 5.43
CA ARG A 139 -13.46 4.01 4.11
C ARG A 139 -13.81 5.28 3.32
N ALA A 140 -15.07 5.69 3.32
CA ALA A 140 -15.49 6.92 2.66
C ALA A 140 -14.79 8.14 3.29
N ASP A 141 -14.79 8.23 4.61
CA ASP A 141 -14.08 9.30 5.34
C ASP A 141 -12.57 9.31 5.03
N TYR A 142 -11.92 8.15 5.06
CA TYR A 142 -10.50 7.99 4.73
C TYR A 142 -10.17 8.44 3.29
N ASN A 143 -10.99 8.07 2.30
CA ASN A 143 -10.73 8.38 0.90
C ASN A 143 -11.11 9.81 0.51
N ASP A 144 -12.19 10.34 1.07
CA ASP A 144 -12.86 11.54 0.55
C ASP A 144 -12.75 12.75 1.47
N ALA A 145 -12.51 12.57 2.77
CA ALA A 145 -12.53 13.65 3.75
C ALA A 145 -11.20 13.91 4.45
N ARG A 146 -10.25 12.96 4.42
CA ARG A 146 -8.98 13.05 5.17
C ARG A 146 -7.77 13.39 4.31
N PRO A 147 -7.20 14.59 4.47
CA PRO A 147 -5.91 14.94 3.87
C PRO A 147 -4.77 14.07 4.38
N HIS A 148 -3.94 13.56 3.47
CA HIS A 148 -2.72 12.84 3.81
C HIS A 148 -1.48 13.69 3.51
N SER A 149 -0.60 13.86 4.50
CA SER A 149 0.65 14.60 4.34
C SER A 149 1.54 14.05 3.22
N GLN A 150 1.57 12.73 3.04
CA GLN A 150 2.30 12.05 1.96
C GLN A 150 1.72 12.32 0.55
N LEU A 151 0.52 12.91 0.47
CA LEU A 151 -0.16 13.31 -0.76
C LEU A 151 -0.24 14.83 -0.92
N GLY A 152 0.59 15.58 -0.19
CA GLY A 152 0.58 17.05 -0.24
C GLY A 152 -0.69 17.65 0.39
N TRP A 153 -1.19 17.01 1.46
CA TRP A 153 -2.42 17.42 2.17
C TRP A 153 -3.68 17.35 1.32
N ARG A 154 -3.74 16.34 0.46
CA ARG A 154 -4.90 16.01 -0.36
C ARG A 154 -5.50 14.70 0.11
N THR A 155 -6.79 14.52 -0.12
CA THR A 155 -7.41 13.22 0.15
C THR A 155 -6.95 12.20 -0.89
N PRO A 156 -6.97 10.89 -0.58
CA PRO A 156 -6.65 9.86 -1.55
C PRO A 156 -7.42 10.00 -2.87
N SER A 157 -8.72 10.28 -2.82
CA SER A 157 -9.54 10.40 -4.02
C SER A 157 -9.29 11.70 -4.79
N GLU A 158 -9.00 12.81 -4.11
CA GLU A 158 -8.52 14.03 -4.79
C GLU A 158 -7.21 13.76 -5.53
N PHE A 159 -6.24 13.15 -4.84
CA PHE A 159 -4.93 12.85 -5.43
C PHE A 159 -5.09 11.95 -6.66
N ALA A 160 -5.86 10.87 -6.54
CA ALA A 160 -6.16 9.95 -7.64
C ALA A 160 -6.78 10.65 -8.85
N ALA A 161 -7.73 11.57 -8.65
CA ALA A 161 -8.40 12.30 -9.73
C ALA A 161 -7.44 13.20 -10.53
N THR A 162 -6.35 13.65 -9.91
CA THR A 162 -5.37 14.54 -10.55
C THR A 162 -4.06 13.88 -10.93
N CYS A 163 -3.84 12.64 -10.51
CA CYS A 163 -2.58 11.94 -10.70
C CYS A 163 -2.37 11.77 -12.20
N ASN A 164 -1.52 12.62 -12.75
CA ASN A 164 -1.22 12.66 -14.17
C ASN A 164 0.17 12.04 -14.36
N PRO A 165 0.27 10.89 -15.06
CA PRO A 165 1.52 10.15 -15.22
C PRO A 165 2.73 10.97 -15.66
N ARG A 166 2.51 12.08 -16.36
CA ARG A 166 3.58 12.90 -16.94
C ARG A 166 4.10 14.03 -16.03
N ARG A 167 3.35 14.47 -15.01
CA ARG A 167 3.73 15.61 -14.16
C ARG A 167 4.34 15.21 -12.82
N ASP A 168 3.86 14.13 -12.20
CA ASP A 168 4.31 13.74 -10.85
C ASP A 168 5.70 13.09 -10.84
N LEU A 169 6.09 12.47 -11.97
CA LEU A 169 7.45 11.99 -12.21
C LEU A 169 8.48 13.14 -12.24
N ALA A 170 8.10 14.30 -12.78
CA ALA A 170 9.00 15.47 -12.88
C ALA A 170 9.19 16.17 -11.52
N LEU A 171 8.13 16.30 -10.72
CA LEU A 171 8.20 16.96 -9.40
C LEU A 171 9.03 16.15 -8.40
N ARG A 172 8.90 14.81 -8.39
CA ARG A 172 9.70 13.94 -7.51
C ARG A 172 11.18 13.91 -7.88
N TYR A 173 11.52 14.06 -9.17
CA TYR A 173 12.91 14.13 -9.62
C TYR A 173 13.60 15.46 -9.25
N ILE A 174 12.83 16.56 -9.22
CA ILE A 174 13.30 17.89 -8.81
C ILE A 174 13.54 17.91 -7.29
N GLU A 175 12.65 17.36 -6.48
CA GLU A 175 12.82 17.33 -5.02
C GLU A 175 13.90 16.34 -4.53
N SER A 176 14.19 15.26 -5.29
CA SER A 176 15.27 14.32 -4.96
C SER A 176 16.67 14.80 -5.38
N SER A 177 16.77 15.93 -6.08
CA SER A 177 18.05 16.48 -6.53
C SER A 177 18.65 17.39 -5.46
N THR A 178 19.33 16.80 -4.49
CA THR A 178 20.29 17.53 -3.64
C THR A 178 21.39 18.11 -4.55
N PRO A 179 21.81 19.38 -4.41
CA PRO A 179 22.95 19.88 -5.14
C PRO A 179 24.19 19.06 -4.78
N ALA A 180 24.93 18.60 -5.80
CA ALA A 180 26.22 17.94 -5.59
C ALA A 180 27.14 18.88 -4.79
N PRO A 181 27.93 18.37 -3.83
CA PRO A 181 28.88 19.19 -3.11
C PRO A 181 29.88 19.78 -4.11
N ALA A 182 30.08 21.10 -4.03
CA ALA A 182 31.01 21.83 -4.87
C ALA A 182 32.42 21.24 -4.70
N THR A 183 33.00 20.76 -5.80
CA THR A 183 34.38 20.30 -5.90
C THR A 183 35.34 21.39 -5.45
N ALA A 184 36.07 21.15 -4.36
CA ALA A 184 37.17 21.99 -3.94
C ALA A 184 38.31 21.90 -4.97
N HIS A 185 38.78 23.07 -5.43
CA HIS A 185 39.89 23.22 -6.36
C HIS A 185 41.18 22.58 -5.83
N MET A 186 41.84 21.77 -6.66
CA MET A 186 43.22 21.34 -6.49
C MET A 186 44.17 22.55 -6.59
N GLY A 187 45.01 22.75 -5.56
CA GLY A 187 46.26 23.51 -5.67
C GLY A 187 47.42 22.58 -6.07
N PRO A 188 48.43 23.07 -6.79
CA PRO A 188 49.40 22.21 -7.47
C PRO A 188 50.49 21.67 -6.54
N SER A 189 50.92 20.46 -6.91
CA SER A 189 52.03 19.68 -6.37
C SER A 189 53.37 20.39 -6.42
N ASN A 190 54.19 20.23 -5.38
CA ASN A 190 55.65 20.32 -5.48
C ASN A 190 56.30 19.29 -4.53
N HIS A 191 57.16 18.44 -5.10
CA HIS A 191 58.10 17.51 -4.47
C HIS A 191 59.48 17.79 -5.13
N PRO A 192 60.64 17.28 -4.64
CA PRO A 192 60.89 16.41 -3.46
C PRO A 192 62.19 16.76 -2.64
N ASN A 193 62.57 15.82 -1.75
CA ASN A 193 63.91 15.53 -1.18
C ASN A 193 64.33 16.34 0.08
N GLU A 194 64.99 15.80 1.12
CA GLU A 194 65.91 14.66 1.25
C GLU A 194 66.13 14.31 2.76
N LEU A 195 66.68 13.12 3.06
CA LEU A 195 67.10 12.60 4.38
C LEU A 195 68.26 13.45 4.98
N ARG A 196 68.54 13.60 6.30
CA ARG A 196 68.91 12.63 7.38
C ARG A 196 69.36 13.44 8.66
N PRO A 197 69.94 12.86 9.74
CA PRO A 197 69.64 13.16 11.14
C PRO A 197 70.63 14.09 11.88
N GLY A 198 70.27 14.53 13.08
CA GLY A 198 71.13 15.13 14.10
C GLY A 198 70.58 14.84 15.49
#